data_AF-A2AAZ3-F1
#
_entry.id   AF-A2AAZ3-F1
#
_cell.length_a   1.000
_cell.length_b   1.000
_cell.length_c   1.000
_cell.angle_alpha   90.00
_cell.angle_beta   90.00
_cell.angle_gamma   90.00
#
_symmetry.space_group_name_H-M   'P 1'
#
loop_
_entity.id
_entity.type
_entity.pdbx_description
1 polymer ?
#
loop_
_entity_poly.entity_id
_entity_poly.type
_entity_poly.pdbx_seq_one_letter_code
_entity_poly.pdbx_strand_id
1 'polypeptide(L)' 'MAETSLLEAGASAASTAAALENLQVEASCSVCLEYLKEPVIIECGHNFCKACITRWWED' A
#
# COMPACT_ATOMS: atom_id res chain seq x y z
N MET A 1 13.94 1.65 -15.44
CA MET A 1 13.24 0.47 -15.98
C MET A 1 14.15 -0.72 -15.81
N ALA A 2 14.29 -1.20 -14.57
CA ALA A 2 15.02 -2.42 -14.29
C ALA A 2 14.01 -3.35 -13.64
N GLU A 3 13.24 -4.02 -14.49
CA GLU A 3 12.36 -5.11 -14.11
C GLU A 3 13.22 -6.31 -13.72
N THR A 4 13.45 -6.43 -12.42
CA THR A 4 14.15 -7.56 -11.83
C THR A 4 13.33 -8.82 -12.07
N SER A 5 13.80 -9.63 -13.01
CA SER A 5 13.40 -11.03 -13.19
C SER A 5 13.46 -11.76 -11.86
N LEU A 6 12.34 -12.31 -11.39
CA LEU A 6 12.29 -13.10 -10.17
C LEU A 6 11.51 -14.40 -10.39
N LEU A 7 12.30 -15.41 -10.76
CA LEU A 7 12.32 -16.80 -10.28
C LEU A 7 11.06 -17.42 -9.64
N GLU A 8 10.80 -18.63 -10.15
CA GLU A 8 9.71 -19.56 -9.90
C GLU A 8 9.59 -20.06 -8.45
N ALA A 9 8.33 -20.26 -8.03
CA ALA A 9 7.80 -21.27 -7.12
C ALA A 9 8.68 -21.80 -5.96
N GLY A 10 8.35 -21.37 -4.74
CA GLY A 10 8.74 -22.05 -3.50
C GLY A 10 7.92 -21.57 -2.30
N ALA A 11 6.78 -22.21 -2.02
CA ALA A 11 5.94 -21.89 -0.86
C ALA A 11 6.66 -22.26 0.45
N SER A 12 7.32 -21.28 1.07
CA SER A 12 7.91 -21.38 2.41
C SER A 12 7.33 -20.26 3.29
N ALA A 13 7.33 -20.42 4.61
CA ALA A 13 6.79 -19.42 5.55
C ALA A 13 7.45 -18.03 5.43
N ALA A 14 8.62 -17.92 4.78
CA ALA A 14 9.23 -16.64 4.42
C ALA A 14 8.41 -15.88 3.36
N SER A 15 7.74 -16.61 2.47
CA SER A 15 6.93 -16.06 1.37
C SER A 15 5.66 -15.38 1.88
N THR A 16 5.07 -15.85 2.98
CA THR A 16 3.89 -15.21 3.58
C THR A 16 4.24 -13.93 4.33
N ALA A 17 5.39 -13.88 4.99
CA ALA A 17 5.86 -12.68 5.68
C ALA A 17 6.13 -11.53 4.70
N ALA A 18 6.83 -11.79 3.60
CA ALA A 18 7.09 -10.80 2.56
C ALA A 18 5.80 -10.32 1.86
N ALA A 19 4.85 -11.24 1.62
CA ALA A 19 3.56 -10.87 1.07
C ALA A 19 2.76 -9.98 2.05
N LEU A 20 2.79 -10.29 3.35
CA LEU A 20 2.08 -9.51 4.37
C LEU A 20 2.68 -8.10 4.50
N GLU A 21 4.01 -7.98 4.43
CA GLU A 21 4.72 -6.70 4.45
C GLU A 21 4.37 -5.83 3.23
N ASN A 22 4.33 -6.41 2.03
CA ASN A 22 3.89 -5.70 0.83
C ASN A 22 2.43 -5.22 0.96
N LEU A 23 1.53 -6.10 1.40
CA LEU A 23 0.13 -5.74 1.63
C LEU A 23 0.00 -4.62 2.66
N GLN A 24 0.88 -4.58 3.65
CA GLN A 24 0.88 -3.55 4.68
C GLN A 24 1.31 -2.18 4.14
N VAL A 25 2.30 -2.15 3.25
CA VAL A 25 2.69 -0.93 2.53
C VAL A 25 1.55 -0.45 1.64
N GLU A 26 0.92 -1.36 0.89
CA GLU A 26 -0.21 -1.03 0.01
C GLU A 26 -1.44 -0.56 0.80
N ALA A 27 -1.65 -1.07 2.02
CA ALA A 27 -2.75 -0.71 2.90
C ALA A 27 -2.45 0.47 3.84
N SER A 28 -1.39 1.24 3.58
CA SER A 28 -0.99 2.40 4.39
C SER A 28 -1.27 3.73 3.68
N CYS A 29 -1.60 4.76 4.44
CA CYS A 29 -1.83 6.11 3.93
C CYS A 29 -0.50 6.77 3.56
N SER A 30 -0.37 7.28 2.33
CA SER A 30 0.85 7.97 1.87
C SER A 30 1.10 9.33 2.54
N VAL A 31 0.17 9.84 3.36
CA VAL A 31 0.30 11.10 4.10
C VAL A 31 0.68 10.85 5.56
N CYS A 32 -0.15 10.13 6.32
CA CYS A 32 0.11 9.88 7.74
C CYS A 32 0.91 8.61 8.03
N LEU A 33 1.17 7.78 7.02
CA LEU A 33 1.92 6.52 7.12
C LEU A 33 1.30 5.48 8.08
N GLU A 34 0.04 5.69 8.48
CA GLU A 34 -0.75 4.72 9.24
C GLU A 34 -1.57 3.83 8.30
N TYR A 35 -2.03 2.69 8.83
CA TYR A 35 -3.05 1.87 8.18
C TYR A 35 -4.28 2.70 7.77
N LEU A 36 -4.76 2.44 6.56
CA LEU A 36 -5.93 3.10 6.01
C LEU A 36 -7.17 2.83 6.85
N LYS A 37 -7.77 3.90 7.36
CA LYS A 37 -9.11 3.91 7.96
C LYS A 37 -10.03 4.64 6.98
N GLU A 38 -11.07 3.97 6.52
CA GLU A 38 -11.97 4.45 5.45
C GLU A 38 -11.18 4.86 4.17
N PRO A 39 -10.61 3.88 3.42
CA PRO A 39 -9.87 4.19 2.21
C PRO A 39 -10.76 4.86 1.16
N VAL A 40 -10.21 5.84 0.46
CA VAL A 40 -10.86 6.51 -0.68
C VAL A 40 -10.22 6.03 -1.97
N ILE A 41 -11.03 5.64 -2.96
CA ILE A 41 -10.55 5.18 -4.27
C ILE A 41 -10.13 6.40 -5.08
N ILE A 42 -8.87 6.43 -5.51
CA ILE A 42 -8.33 7.48 -6.37
C ILE A 42 -7.58 6.85 -7.55
N GLU A 43 -7.61 7.51 -8.70
CA GLU A 43 -7.08 6.94 -9.95
C GLU A 43 -5.55 6.95 -10.05
N CYS A 44 -4.84 7.66 -9.15
CA CYS A 44 -3.39 7.81 -9.22
C CYS A 44 -2.59 6.69 -8.52
N GLY A 45 -3.26 5.70 -7.92
CA GLY A 45 -2.61 4.53 -7.29
C GLY A 45 -1.95 4.80 -5.94
N HIS A 46 -2.05 6.00 -5.38
CA HIS A 46 -1.69 6.27 -3.98
C HIS A 46 -2.88 5.97 -3.07
N ASN A 47 -2.62 5.63 -1.81
CA ASN A 47 -3.67 5.32 -0.85
C ASN A 47 -3.74 6.41 0.22
N PHE A 48 -4.94 6.91 0.51
CA PHE A 48 -5.16 7.91 1.56
C PHE A 48 -6.29 7.51 2.49
N CYS A 49 -6.16 7.83 3.78
CA CYS A 49 -7.29 7.77 4.69
C CYS A 49 -8.23 8.96 4.43
N LYS A 50 -9.52 8.76 4.68
CA LYS A 50 -10.56 9.78 4.51
C LYS A 50 -10.19 11.12 5.16
N ALA A 51 -9.64 11.08 6.38
CA ALA A 51 -9.22 12.28 7.09
C ALA A 51 -8.15 13.10 6.34
N CYS A 52 -7.13 12.43 5.77
CA CYS A 52 -6.07 13.11 5.05
C CYS A 52 -6.54 13.67 3.71
N ILE A 53 -7.37 12.95 2.97
CA ILE A 53 -7.88 13.43 1.68
C ILE A 53 -8.91 14.55 1.85
N THR A 54 -9.78 14.47 2.87
CA THR A 54 -10.72 15.56 3.19
C THR A 54 -9.95 16.83 3.55
N ARG A 55 -8.95 16.73 4.43
CA ARG A 55 -8.11 17.88 4.79
C ARG A 55 -7.44 18.53 3.56
N TRP A 56 -6.99 17.73 2.59
CA TRP A 56 -6.37 18.22 1.36
C TRP A 56 -7.34 18.97 0.44
N TRP A 57 -8.63 18.67 0.49
CA TRP A 57 -9.68 19.34 -0.29
C TRP A 57 -10.34 20.51 0.46
N GLU A 58 -10.10 20.65 1.76
CA GLU A 58 -10.55 21.78 2.57
C GLU A 58 -9.64 23.01 2.45
N ASP A 59 -8.46 22.85 1.83
CA ASP A 59 -7.54 23.93 1.42
C ASP A 59 -7.80 24.36 -0.04
#